data_AF-A0A6I2T5B6-F1
#
_entry.id   AF-A0A6I2T5B6-F1
#
_cell.length_a   1.000
_cell.length_b   1.000
_cell.length_c   1.000
_cell.angle_alpha   90.00
_cell.angle_beta   90.00
_cell.angle_gamma   90.00
#
_symmetry.space_group_name_H-M   'P 1'
#
loop_
_entity.id
_entity.type
_entity.pdbx_description
1 polymer ?
#
loop_
_entity_poly.entity_id
_entity_poly.type
_entity_poly.pdbx_seq_one_letter_code
_entity_poly.pdbx_strand_id
1 'polypeptide(L)'
;MLLMPRTNPDTGQTACGMVSLETIAAWGELLGTGSDVETVAAIMQAKDPGIIDRETARHAWTSAYEQVEHDALEDLNQVRAASLHRAFTPTGALAPDGRAETRRLLGLDSTVTDPYEADAAIAAAQAVAESTTDEPEPSIRLPAGVDATSLETLLAEHAAEIQTAREKFIDAITPPITDRR
;
A
#
# COMPACT_ATOMS: atom_id res chain seq x y z
N MET A 1 5.18 17.72 5.04
CA MET A 1 5.40 17.61 3.57
C MET A 1 6.87 17.32 3.35
N LEU A 2 7.20 16.31 2.54
CA LEU A 2 8.57 15.83 2.30
C LEU A 2 8.98 16.07 0.84
N LEU A 3 10.24 16.44 0.61
CA LEU A 3 10.80 16.59 -0.73
C LEU A 3 11.53 15.31 -1.12
N MET A 4 11.16 14.70 -2.25
CA MET A 4 11.68 13.40 -2.67
C MET A 4 12.24 13.44 -4.09
N PRO A 5 13.51 13.05 -4.29
CA PRO A 5 14.06 12.91 -5.63
C PRO A 5 13.49 11.66 -6.29
N ARG A 6 12.94 11.79 -7.50
CA ARG A 6 12.61 10.69 -8.40
C ARG A 6 13.52 10.76 -9.61
N THR A 7 14.31 9.71 -9.82
CA THR A 7 15.16 9.60 -11.00
C THR A 7 14.47 8.75 -12.03
N ASN A 8 14.25 9.31 -13.23
CA ASN A 8 13.73 8.55 -14.35
C ASN A 8 14.85 7.63 -14.86
N PRO A 9 14.66 6.30 -14.84
CA PRO A 9 15.69 5.34 -15.24
C PRO A 9 16.04 5.43 -16.74
N ASP A 10 15.11 5.88 -17.58
CA ASP A 10 15.30 5.94 -19.04
C ASP A 10 16.03 7.21 -19.49
N THR A 11 15.94 8.29 -18.72
CA THR A 11 16.50 9.61 -19.09
C THR A 11 17.58 10.10 -18.14
N GLY A 12 17.76 9.47 -16.98
CA GLY A 12 18.68 9.90 -15.92
C GLY A 12 18.29 11.24 -15.27
N GLN A 13 17.14 11.81 -15.61
CA GLN A 13 16.67 13.08 -15.06
C GLN A 13 16.11 12.86 -13.66
N THR A 14 16.58 13.65 -12.69
CA THR A 14 16.06 13.69 -11.32
C THR A 14 15.06 14.84 -11.19
N ALA A 15 13.80 14.51 -10.92
CA ALA A 15 12.77 15.47 -10.55
C ALA A 15 12.53 15.41 -9.04
N CYS A 16 12.46 16.55 -8.35
CA CYS A 16 12.03 16.57 -6.95
C CYS A 16 10.50 16.71 -6.88
N GLY A 17 9.83 15.66 -6.41
CA GLY A 17 8.41 15.70 -6.08
C GLY A 17 8.21 16.08 -4.62
N MET A 18 7.16 16.84 -4.31
CA MET A 18 6.71 17.02 -2.94
C MET A 18 5.66 15.95 -2.63
N VAL A 19 5.85 15.22 -1.52
CA VAL A 19 4.94 14.19 -1.03
C VAL A 19 4.36 14.66 0.30
N SER A 20 3.04 14.67 0.44
CA SER A 20 2.40 15.03 1.71
C SER A 20 2.40 13.84 2.67
N LEU A 21 2.28 14.09 3.99
CA LEU A 21 2.20 13.00 4.96
C LEU A 21 0.91 12.19 4.78
N GLU A 22 -0.17 12.85 4.36
CA GLU A 22 -1.43 12.21 3.98
C GLU A 22 -1.27 11.30 2.76
N THR A 23 -0.39 11.66 1.83
CA THR A 23 -0.08 10.80 0.67
C THR A 23 0.62 9.54 1.13
N ILE A 24 1.58 9.63 2.07
CA ILE A 24 2.25 8.47 2.64
C ILE A 24 1.24 7.59 3.39
N ALA A 25 0.40 8.18 4.23
CA ALA A 25 -0.65 7.45 4.93
C ALA A 25 -1.60 6.70 3.97
N ALA A 26 -2.15 7.39 2.98
CA ALA A 26 -3.08 6.82 2.01
C ALA A 26 -2.44 5.74 1.14
N TRP A 27 -1.21 5.96 0.65
CA TRP A 27 -0.49 4.96 -0.14
C TRP A 27 -0.10 3.75 0.69
N GLY A 28 0.25 3.93 1.96
CA GLY A 28 0.59 2.83 2.84
C GLY A 28 -0.58 1.87 3.00
N GLU A 29 -1.78 2.42 3.21
CA GLU A 29 -3.01 1.63 3.22
C GLU A 29 -3.32 1.04 1.85
N LEU A 30 -3.42 1.85 0.79
CA LEU A 30 -3.84 1.33 -0.51
C LEU A 30 -2.89 0.28 -1.11
N LEU A 31 -1.60 0.34 -0.78
CA LEU A 31 -0.63 -0.64 -1.23
C LEU A 31 -0.45 -1.78 -0.23
N GLY A 32 -0.73 -1.60 1.06
CA GLY A 32 -0.48 -2.61 2.09
C GLY A 32 1.02 -2.76 2.35
N THR A 33 1.71 -1.65 2.57
CA THR A 33 3.13 -1.63 2.97
C THR A 33 3.26 -1.85 4.47
N GLY A 34 4.35 -2.50 4.88
CA GLY A 34 4.68 -2.78 6.27
C GLY A 34 5.34 -1.61 7.00
N SER A 35 5.86 -0.60 6.28
CA SER A 35 6.47 0.58 6.88
C SER A 35 6.30 1.84 6.04
N ASP A 36 6.44 3.01 6.66
CA ASP A 36 6.41 4.30 5.96
C ASP A 36 7.60 4.43 4.99
N VAL A 37 8.76 3.83 5.32
CA VAL A 37 9.93 3.78 4.43
C VAL A 37 9.62 3.00 3.16
N GLU A 38 8.98 1.83 3.30
CA GLU A 38 8.54 1.04 2.15
C GLU A 38 7.49 1.78 1.32
N THR A 39 6.58 2.52 1.96
CA THR A 39 5.62 3.39 1.25
C THR A 39 6.33 4.45 0.42
N VAL A 40 7.36 5.09 0.98
CA VAL A 40 8.17 6.06 0.24
C VAL A 40 8.88 5.39 -0.94
N ALA A 41 9.45 4.21 -0.72
CA ALA A 41 10.06 3.44 -1.81
C ALA A 41 9.05 3.15 -2.93
N ALA A 42 7.82 2.79 -2.59
CA ALA A 42 6.74 2.57 -3.55
C ALA A 42 6.38 3.86 -4.31
N ILE A 43 6.22 4.99 -3.61
CA ILE A 43 5.93 6.30 -4.23
C ILE A 43 7.02 6.69 -5.23
N MET A 44 8.30 6.45 -4.88
CA MET A 44 9.42 6.79 -5.75
C MET A 44 9.44 5.94 -7.04
N GLN A 45 9.03 4.68 -6.96
CA GLN A 45 9.16 3.70 -8.05
C GLN A 45 7.90 3.51 -8.88
N ALA A 46 6.72 3.89 -8.38
CA ALA A 46 5.45 3.68 -9.05
C ALA A 46 5.40 4.31 -10.44
N LYS A 47 5.05 3.52 -11.44
CA LYS A 47 4.88 3.98 -12.82
C LYS A 47 3.45 4.46 -13.03
N ASP A 48 3.28 5.49 -13.86
CA ASP A 48 1.94 5.86 -14.33
C ASP A 48 1.48 4.81 -15.35
N PRO A 49 0.43 4.04 -15.07
CA PRO A 49 -0.05 3.03 -15.99
C PRO A 49 -0.93 3.62 -17.10
N GLY A 50 -1.18 4.93 -17.08
CA GLY A 50 -2.09 5.60 -17.99
C GLY A 50 -3.55 5.18 -17.76
N ILE A 51 -4.35 5.24 -18.83
CA ILE A 51 -5.77 4.89 -18.75
C ILE A 51 -5.90 3.37 -18.83
N ILE A 52 -6.33 2.77 -17.72
CA ILE A 52 -6.56 1.33 -17.59
C ILE A 52 -7.79 0.88 -18.37
N ASP A 53 -8.94 1.49 -18.09
CA ASP A 53 -10.21 1.17 -18.75
C ASP A 53 -11.03 2.46 -18.97
N ARG A 54 -11.38 2.73 -20.23
CA ARG A 54 -12.18 3.90 -20.61
C ARG A 54 -13.68 3.69 -20.42
N GLU A 55 -14.15 2.46 -20.45
CA GLU A 55 -15.58 2.14 -20.41
C GLU A 55 -16.10 2.15 -18.98
N THR A 56 -15.32 1.59 -18.04
CA THR A 56 -15.72 1.45 -16.64
C THR A 56 -15.23 2.58 -15.74
N ALA A 57 -14.35 3.45 -16.25
CA ALA A 57 -13.62 4.47 -15.49
C ALA A 57 -12.79 3.92 -14.31
N ARG A 58 -12.60 2.58 -14.24
CA ARG A 58 -11.72 1.97 -13.22
C ARG A 58 -10.28 2.42 -13.47
N HIS A 59 -9.63 2.82 -12.40
CA HIS A 59 -8.24 3.25 -12.42
C HIS A 59 -7.37 2.29 -11.60
N ALA A 60 -6.06 2.49 -11.64
CA ALA A 60 -5.09 1.61 -10.99
C ALA A 60 -5.38 1.35 -9.51
N TRP A 61 -5.96 2.33 -8.82
CA TRP A 61 -6.27 2.26 -7.38
C TRP A 61 -7.63 1.65 -7.02
N THR A 62 -8.53 1.41 -7.98
CA THR A 62 -9.92 1.06 -7.65
C THR A 62 -9.99 -0.24 -6.85
N SER A 63 -9.19 -1.23 -7.22
CA SER A 63 -9.11 -2.51 -6.52
C SER A 63 -8.57 -2.37 -5.10
N ALA A 64 -7.59 -1.49 -4.86
CA ALA A 64 -7.10 -1.22 -3.51
C ALA A 64 -8.15 -0.55 -2.63
N TYR A 65 -8.92 0.42 -3.16
CA TYR A 65 -10.02 1.02 -2.40
C TYR A 65 -11.08 -0.01 -2.01
N GLU A 66 -11.49 -0.85 -2.97
CA GLU A 66 -12.41 -1.98 -2.71
C GLU A 66 -11.86 -2.88 -1.59
N GLN A 67 -10.58 -3.26 -1.65
CA GLN A 67 -9.94 -4.08 -0.63
C GLN A 67 -9.94 -3.41 0.76
N VAL A 68 -9.54 -2.14 0.85
CA VAL A 68 -9.48 -1.44 2.14
C VAL A 68 -10.87 -1.27 2.76
N GLU A 69 -11.87 -0.94 1.95
CA GLU A 69 -13.27 -0.87 2.42
C GLU A 69 -13.78 -2.23 2.89
N HIS A 70 -13.46 -3.30 2.16
CA HIS A 70 -13.78 -4.68 2.56
C HIS A 70 -13.17 -5.02 3.92
N ASP A 71 -11.85 -4.83 4.08
CA ASP A 71 -11.11 -5.14 5.31
C ASP A 71 -11.67 -4.34 6.50
N ALA A 72 -11.89 -3.04 6.33
CA ALA A 72 -12.44 -2.18 7.37
C ALA A 72 -13.84 -2.62 7.85
N LEU A 73 -14.68 -3.09 6.92
CA LEU A 73 -16.00 -3.64 7.25
C LEU A 73 -15.91 -5.02 7.92
N GLU A 74 -14.94 -5.86 7.54
CA GLU A 74 -14.67 -7.13 8.22
C GLU A 74 -14.20 -6.92 9.66
N ASP A 75 -13.31 -5.96 9.90
CA ASP A 75 -12.84 -5.58 11.24
C ASP A 75 -14.00 -5.11 12.15
N LEU A 76 -15.00 -4.45 11.55
CA LEU A 76 -16.25 -4.06 12.21
C LEU A 76 -17.26 -5.23 12.35
N ASN A 77 -16.89 -6.46 11.98
CA ASN A 77 -17.74 -7.65 11.94
C ASN A 77 -18.97 -7.53 11.02
N GLN A 78 -18.90 -6.72 9.96
CA GLN A 78 -19.99 -6.45 9.03
C GLN A 78 -19.87 -7.25 7.74
N VAL A 79 -19.72 -8.58 7.88
CA VAL A 79 -19.44 -9.52 6.79
C VAL A 79 -20.38 -9.38 5.57
N ARG A 80 -21.68 -9.08 5.80
CA ARG A 80 -22.63 -8.85 4.70
C ARG A 80 -22.31 -7.58 3.91
N ALA A 81 -21.98 -6.49 4.59
CA ALA A 81 -21.60 -5.25 3.92
C ALA A 81 -20.26 -5.44 3.22
N ALA A 82 -19.25 -6.01 3.91
CA ALA A 82 -17.93 -6.31 3.35
C ALA A 82 -18.03 -7.08 2.03
N SER A 83 -18.93 -8.08 1.95
CA SER A 83 -19.12 -8.90 0.73
C SER A 83 -19.50 -8.12 -0.55
N LEU A 84 -19.95 -6.86 -0.42
CA LEU A 84 -20.28 -5.97 -1.54
C LEU A 84 -19.07 -5.18 -2.07
N HIS A 85 -17.96 -5.14 -1.32
CA HIS A 85 -16.76 -4.36 -1.63
C HIS A 85 -15.59 -5.26 -2.08
N ARG A 86 -15.87 -6.40 -2.70
CA ARG A 86 -14.79 -7.28 -3.20
C ARG A 86 -13.95 -6.59 -4.27
N ALA A 87 -12.65 -6.85 -4.26
CA ALA A 87 -11.73 -6.31 -5.25
C ALA A 87 -11.87 -7.00 -6.61
N PHE A 88 -11.81 -6.23 -7.70
CA PHE A 88 -11.82 -6.76 -9.07
C PHE A 88 -10.61 -6.29 -9.89
N THR A 89 -10.14 -7.13 -10.79
CA THR A 89 -9.16 -6.78 -11.84
C THR A 89 -9.76 -5.80 -12.86
N PRO A 90 -8.95 -5.11 -13.67
CA PRO A 90 -9.42 -4.26 -14.76
C PRO A 90 -10.35 -4.94 -15.77
N THR A 91 -10.24 -6.25 -15.93
CA THR A 91 -11.11 -7.03 -16.85
C THR A 91 -12.43 -7.45 -16.19
N GLY A 92 -12.67 -7.07 -14.93
CA GLY A 92 -13.87 -7.42 -14.18
C GLY A 92 -13.84 -8.80 -13.53
N ALA A 93 -12.72 -9.53 -13.61
CA ALA A 93 -12.54 -10.77 -12.84
C ALA A 93 -12.25 -10.45 -11.37
N LEU A 94 -12.71 -11.29 -10.45
CA LEU A 94 -12.42 -11.14 -9.01
C LEU A 94 -10.91 -11.18 -8.76
N ALA A 95 -10.38 -10.17 -8.07
CA ALA A 95 -9.00 -10.14 -7.62
C ALA A 95 -8.89 -10.84 -6.26
N PRO A 96 -7.86 -11.66 -6.01
CA PRO A 96 -7.64 -12.27 -4.70
C PRO A 96 -7.25 -11.23 -3.63
N ASP A 97 -6.52 -10.19 -4.05
CA ASP A 97 -6.13 -9.03 -3.23
C ASP A 97 -6.09 -7.79 -4.14
N GLY A 98 -6.87 -6.77 -3.78
CA GLY A 98 -6.90 -5.51 -4.53
C GLY A 98 -5.63 -4.66 -4.41
N ARG A 99 -4.86 -4.81 -3.32
CA ARG A 99 -3.58 -4.12 -3.12
C ARG A 99 -2.50 -4.72 -4.01
N ALA A 100 -2.44 -6.06 -4.11
CA ALA A 100 -1.58 -6.77 -5.06
C ALA A 100 -1.84 -6.32 -6.51
N GLU A 101 -3.11 -6.23 -6.91
CA GLU A 101 -3.47 -5.80 -8.26
C GLU A 101 -3.06 -4.35 -8.53
N THR A 102 -3.24 -3.47 -7.55
CA THR A 102 -2.81 -2.07 -7.64
C THR A 102 -1.29 -1.97 -7.80
N ARG A 103 -0.51 -2.71 -6.99
CA ARG A 103 0.96 -2.79 -7.12
C ARG A 103 1.39 -3.27 -8.50
N ARG A 104 0.76 -4.34 -9.00
CA ARG A 104 1.01 -4.87 -10.34
C ARG A 104 0.78 -3.82 -11.43
N LEU A 105 -0.31 -3.06 -11.35
CA LEU A 105 -0.62 -2.00 -12.32
C LEU A 105 0.39 -0.85 -12.25
N LEU A 106 0.85 -0.49 -11.05
CA LEU A 106 1.89 0.53 -10.86
C LEU A 106 3.31 0.03 -11.19
N GLY A 107 3.48 -1.24 -11.58
CA GLY A 107 4.77 -1.84 -11.84
C GLY A 107 5.66 -1.97 -10.60
N LEU A 108 5.04 -2.15 -9.44
CA LEU A 108 5.68 -2.41 -8.15
C LEU A 108 5.70 -3.91 -7.86
N ASP A 109 6.61 -4.33 -6.98
CA ASP A 109 6.62 -5.69 -6.44
C ASP A 109 5.32 -5.98 -5.68
N SER A 110 4.82 -7.21 -5.80
CA SER A 110 3.52 -7.63 -5.23
C SER A 110 3.57 -7.77 -3.71
N THR A 111 2.43 -7.57 -3.03
CA THR A 111 2.21 -8.18 -1.70
C THR A 111 2.45 -9.69 -1.84
N VAL A 112 3.11 -10.33 -0.86
CA VAL A 112 3.08 -11.80 -0.74
C VAL A 112 1.60 -12.21 -0.63
N THR A 113 1.07 -12.87 -1.66
CA THR A 113 -0.38 -12.99 -1.87
C THR A 113 -0.95 -14.34 -1.41
N ASP A 114 -0.12 -15.32 -1.06
CA ASP A 114 -0.63 -16.60 -0.64
C ASP A 114 -0.68 -16.68 0.90
N PRO A 115 -1.87 -16.80 1.55
CA PRO A 115 -1.95 -17.03 2.98
C PRO A 115 -1.18 -18.28 3.42
N TYR A 116 -1.01 -19.28 2.54
CA TYR A 116 -0.14 -20.42 2.76
C TYR A 116 1.34 -20.05 2.69
N GLU A 117 1.76 -19.15 1.80
CA GLU A 117 3.14 -18.62 1.79
C GLU A 117 3.40 -17.67 2.95
N ALA A 118 2.41 -16.88 3.38
CA ALA A 118 2.49 -16.03 4.57
C ALA A 118 2.60 -16.89 5.83
N ASP A 119 1.75 -17.90 6.00
CA ASP A 119 1.84 -18.87 7.10
C ASP A 119 3.15 -19.67 7.03
N ALA A 120 3.62 -20.05 5.84
CA ALA A 120 4.89 -20.74 5.65
C ALA A 120 6.09 -19.82 5.94
N ALA A 121 6.03 -18.54 5.59
CA ALA A 121 7.06 -17.56 5.90
C ALA A 121 7.12 -17.24 7.39
N ILE A 122 5.96 -17.11 8.05
CA ILE A 122 5.85 -16.97 9.51
C ILE A 122 6.37 -18.23 10.20
N ALA A 123 5.97 -19.42 9.74
CA ALA A 123 6.46 -20.69 10.28
C ALA A 123 7.96 -20.90 10.04
N ALA A 124 8.49 -20.48 8.89
CA ALA A 124 9.91 -20.52 8.58
C ALA A 124 10.71 -19.53 9.45
N ALA A 125 10.22 -18.30 9.63
CA ALA A 125 10.83 -17.33 10.53
C ALA A 125 10.84 -17.82 11.99
N GLN A 126 9.77 -18.47 12.43
CA GLN A 126 9.69 -19.11 13.75
C GLN A 126 10.62 -20.32 13.87
N ALA A 127 10.85 -21.08 12.80
CA ALA A 127 11.76 -22.23 12.77
C ALA A 127 13.25 -21.83 12.76
N VAL A 128 13.57 -20.63 12.28
CA VAL A 128 14.94 -20.07 12.23
C VAL A 128 15.25 -19.23 13.48
N ALA A 129 14.33 -19.15 14.45
CA ALA A 129 14.47 -18.37 15.69
C ALA A 129 15.50 -18.95 16.72
N GLU A 130 16.62 -19.50 16.26
CA GLU A 130 17.90 -19.43 16.96
C GLU A 130 18.67 -18.23 16.40
N SER A 131 18.42 -17.06 16.99
CA SER A 131 19.25 -15.84 16.91
C SER A 131 19.39 -15.13 15.55
N THR A 132 18.29 -14.61 15.01
CA THR A 132 18.31 -13.31 14.29
C THR A 132 16.95 -12.65 14.44
N THR A 133 16.89 -11.57 15.22
CA THR A 133 15.80 -10.60 15.22
C THR A 133 15.88 -9.76 13.94
N ASP A 134 15.86 -10.41 12.78
CA ASP A 134 15.75 -9.70 11.50
C ASP A 134 14.26 -9.39 11.31
N GLU A 135 13.93 -8.11 11.30
CA GLU A 135 12.61 -7.65 10.85
C GLU A 135 12.33 -8.23 9.45
N PRO A 136 11.07 -8.59 9.13
CA PRO A 136 10.73 -9.06 7.81
C PRO A 136 11.17 -8.04 6.77
N GLU A 137 12.01 -8.48 5.83
CA GLU A 137 12.55 -7.64 4.77
C GLU A 137 11.40 -6.96 3.99
N PRO A 138 11.49 -5.65 3.70
CA PRO A 138 10.42 -4.94 3.01
C PRO A 138 10.26 -5.51 1.59
N SER A 139 9.00 -5.63 1.17
CA SER A 139 8.65 -6.13 -0.16
C SER A 139 9.06 -5.16 -1.27
N ILE A 140 9.09 -3.85 -0.98
CA ILE A 140 9.57 -2.80 -1.89
C ILE A 140 10.80 -2.11 -1.29
N ARG A 141 11.95 -2.27 -1.95
CA ARG A 141 13.24 -1.70 -1.53
C ARG A 141 13.39 -0.25 -1.97
N LEU A 142 14.08 0.57 -1.17
CA LEU A 142 14.47 1.92 -1.60
C LEU A 142 15.40 1.87 -2.83
N PRO A 143 15.28 2.83 -3.77
CA PRO A 143 16.22 2.98 -4.86
C PRO A 143 17.66 3.21 -4.38
N ALA A 144 18.63 2.75 -5.18
CA ALA A 144 20.04 3.00 -4.91
C ALA A 144 20.34 4.49 -4.78
N GLY A 145 21.11 4.87 -3.76
CA GLY A 145 21.51 6.25 -3.48
C GLY A 145 20.58 7.03 -2.54
N VAL A 146 19.48 6.42 -2.07
CA VAL A 146 18.69 6.95 -0.96
C VAL A 146 19.25 6.41 0.36
N ASP A 147 19.53 7.31 1.31
CA ASP A 147 19.97 6.93 2.64
C ASP A 147 18.77 6.50 3.50
N ALA A 148 18.67 5.19 3.74
CA ALA A 148 17.57 4.58 4.48
C ALA A 148 17.50 5.10 5.93
N THR A 149 18.64 5.23 6.61
CA THR A 149 18.68 5.63 8.03
C THR A 149 18.23 7.07 8.22
N SER A 150 18.68 7.97 7.35
CA SER A 150 18.24 9.38 7.38
C SER A 150 16.74 9.50 7.06
N LEU A 151 16.24 8.73 6.09
CA LEU A 151 14.81 8.73 5.74
C LEU A 151 13.96 8.17 6.89
N GLU A 152 14.38 7.07 7.50
CA GLU A 152 13.71 6.46 8.64
C GLU A 152 13.64 7.44 9.82
N THR A 153 14.76 8.10 10.16
CA THR A 153 14.80 9.13 11.21
C THR A 153 13.80 10.25 10.93
N LEU A 154 13.76 10.74 9.69
CA LEU A 154 12.85 11.81 9.27
C LEU A 154 11.39 11.39 9.33
N LEU A 155 11.06 10.14 8.95
CA LEU A 155 9.70 9.62 9.05
C LEU A 155 9.29 9.40 10.51
N ALA A 156 10.22 8.96 11.35
CA ALA A 156 9.98 8.79 12.79
C ALA A 156 9.63 10.12 13.48
N GLU A 157 10.23 11.24 13.06
CA GLU A 157 9.87 12.58 13.56
C GLU A 157 8.40 12.95 13.27
N HIS A 158 7.81 12.37 12.21
CA HIS A 158 6.44 12.63 11.76
C HIS A 158 5.47 11.45 11.97
N ALA A 159 5.89 10.40 12.68
CA ALA A 159 5.11 9.16 12.80
C ALA A 159 3.70 9.39 13.35
N ALA A 160 3.54 10.26 14.36
CA ALA A 160 2.24 10.59 14.94
C ALA A 160 1.31 11.31 13.95
N GLU A 161 1.86 12.18 13.11
CA GLU A 161 1.10 12.90 12.08
C GLU A 161 0.66 11.95 10.95
N ILE A 162 1.55 11.04 10.53
CA ILE A 162 1.24 10.02 9.53
C ILE A 162 0.16 9.07 10.05
N GLN A 163 0.26 8.63 11.30
CA GLN A 163 -0.76 7.78 11.93
C GLN A 163 -2.12 8.49 12.01
N THR A 164 -2.13 9.77 12.42
CA THR A 164 -3.38 10.56 12.44
C THR A 164 -3.98 10.71 11.03
N ALA A 165 -3.14 10.90 10.01
CA ALA A 165 -3.61 11.01 8.63
C ALA A 165 -4.16 9.68 8.10
N ARG A 166 -3.58 8.55 8.53
CA ARG A 166 -4.01 7.19 8.20
C ARG A 166 -5.40 6.90 8.75
N GLU A 167 -5.62 7.19 10.03
CA GLU A 167 -6.94 7.06 10.67
C GLU A 167 -8.01 7.89 9.93
N LYS A 168 -7.69 9.16 9.65
CA LYS A 168 -8.59 10.04 8.88
C LYS A 168 -8.88 9.52 7.47
N PHE A 169 -7.89 8.90 6.83
CA PHE A 169 -8.08 8.32 5.50
C PHE A 169 -9.03 7.13 5.55
N ILE A 170 -8.83 6.19 6.48
CA ILE A 170 -9.71 5.03 6.68
C ILE A 170 -11.13 5.47 7.03
N ASP A 171 -11.28 6.43 7.95
CA ASP A 171 -12.58 6.99 8.33
C ASP A 171 -13.31 7.66 7.14
N ALA A 172 -12.56 8.26 6.21
CA ALA A 172 -13.14 8.95 5.06
C ALA A 172 -13.64 7.98 3.97
N ILE A 173 -12.99 6.83 3.81
CA ILE A 173 -13.36 5.83 2.79
C ILE A 173 -14.30 4.76 3.34
N THR A 174 -14.31 4.56 4.66
CA THR A 174 -15.26 3.64 5.30
C THR A 174 -16.57 4.40 5.55
N PRO A 175 -17.70 4.03 4.92
CA PRO A 175 -18.94 4.74 5.13
C PRO A 175 -19.39 4.64 6.60
N PRO A 176 -19.83 5.74 7.25
CA PRO A 176 -20.49 5.61 8.54
C PRO A 176 -21.79 4.83 8.33
N ILE A 177 -21.94 3.69 9.00
CA ILE A 177 -23.18 2.91 9.00
C ILE A 177 -24.25 3.78 9.66
N THR A 178 -24.96 4.53 8.83
CA THR A 178 -26.22 5.13 9.27
C THR A 178 -27.21 4.00 9.20
N ASP A 179 -27.56 3.45 10.36
CA ASP A 179 -28.59 2.44 10.52
C ASP A 179 -29.92 3.01 9.98
N ARG A 180 -30.17 2.85 8.68
CA ARG A 180 -31.43 3.22 8.04
C ARG A 180 -32.35 2.01 8.11
N ARG A 181 -32.98 1.90 9.28
CA ARG A 181 -34.25 1.25 9.62
C ARG A 181 -34.45 -0.23 9.29
#